data_AF-A0A3B9VJ99-F1
#
_entry.id   AF-A0A3B9VJ99-F1
#
_cell.length_a   1.000
_cell.length_b   1.000
_cell.length_c   1.000
_cell.angle_alpha   90.00
_cell.angle_beta   90.00
_cell.angle_gamma   90.00
#
_symmetry.space_group_name_H-M   'P 1'
#
loop_
_entity.id
_entity.type
_entity.pdbx_description
1 polymer ?
#
loop_
_entity_poly.entity_id
_entity_poly.type
_entity_poly.pdbx_seq_one_letter_code
_entity_poly.pdbx_strand_id
1 'polypeptide(L)'
;EPGIDFSKGDLELRKVSHKALSDISFAVESFRFNVVVARIMELVNAARKAVDSGVGPSDAAVREAVEIVAISLSLIAPYAAEEMWEVLGHEPSVARAGWPSVDPKLLTQDSVTAIFQINGKIKSRVEVSPDITDEA
;
A
#
# COMPACT_ATOMS: atom_id res chain seq x y z
N GLU A 1 8.87 -13.22 9.66
CA GLU A 1 8.47 -13.54 11.05
C GLU A 1 7.79 -12.32 11.67
N PRO A 2 6.87 -12.51 12.62
CA PRO A 2 6.29 -11.41 13.39
C PRO A 2 7.36 -10.51 14.00
N GLY A 3 7.13 -9.19 14.02
CA GLY A 3 8.04 -8.23 14.63
C GLY A 3 9.33 -7.94 13.83
N ILE A 4 9.38 -8.34 12.56
CA ILE A 4 10.48 -7.91 11.68
C ILE A 4 10.50 -6.39 11.54
N ASP A 5 11.70 -5.82 11.51
CA ASP A 5 11.90 -4.40 11.28
C ASP A 5 11.66 -4.05 9.81
N PHE A 6 10.47 -3.49 9.53
CA PHE A 6 10.07 -3.10 8.18
C PHE A 6 11.01 -2.06 7.56
N SER A 7 11.74 -1.27 8.35
CA SER A 7 12.66 -0.25 7.82
C SER A 7 13.80 -0.82 6.97
N LYS A 8 14.06 -2.12 7.08
CA LYS A 8 15.08 -2.84 6.31
C LYS A 8 14.59 -3.36 4.96
N GLY A 9 13.30 -3.23 4.67
CA GLY A 9 12.71 -3.69 3.42
C GLY A 9 12.83 -2.70 2.28
N ASP A 10 12.36 -3.11 1.10
CA ASP A 10 12.33 -2.29 -0.11
C ASP A 10 11.51 -1.00 0.06
N LEU A 11 12.18 0.16 -0.01
CA LEU A 11 11.56 1.45 0.24
C LEU A 11 10.36 1.75 -0.67
N GLU A 12 10.44 1.36 -1.95
CA GLU A 12 9.38 1.63 -2.92
C GLU A 12 8.12 0.83 -2.61
N LEU A 13 8.26 -0.45 -2.26
CA LEU A 13 7.14 -1.25 -1.80
C LEU A 13 6.55 -0.72 -0.49
N ARG A 14 7.38 -0.22 0.44
CA ARG A 14 6.89 0.41 1.67
C ARG A 14 6.05 1.66 1.40
N LYS A 15 6.52 2.55 0.51
CA LYS A 15 5.76 3.73 0.07
C LYS A 15 4.40 3.32 -0.51
N VAL A 16 4.38 2.33 -1.41
CA VAL A 16 3.14 1.79 -1.99
C VAL A 16 2.21 1.21 -0.92
N SER A 17 2.74 0.47 0.04
CA SER A 17 1.98 -0.16 1.13
C SER A 17 1.34 0.88 2.04
N HIS A 18 2.09 1.91 2.44
CA HIS A 18 1.59 3.00 3.26
C HIS A 18 0.57 3.86 2.54
N LYS A 19 0.78 4.10 1.24
CA LYS A 19 -0.20 4.80 0.40
C LYS A 19 -1.50 4.01 0.28
N ALA A 20 -1.41 2.71 0.01
CA ALA A 20 -2.58 1.83 -0.05
C ALA A 20 -3.33 1.80 1.28
N LEU A 21 -2.63 1.66 2.41
CA LEU A 21 -3.22 1.70 3.74
C LEU A 21 -3.96 3.02 4.02
N SER A 22 -3.37 4.16 3.66
CA SER A 22 -4.02 5.47 3.78
C SER A 22 -5.30 5.54 2.95
N ASP A 23 -5.25 5.08 1.71
CA ASP A 23 -6.39 5.12 0.79
C ASP A 23 -7.51 4.15 1.22
N ILE A 24 -7.13 2.97 1.73
CA ILE A 24 -8.06 2.00 2.32
C ILE A 24 -8.75 2.62 3.55
N SER A 25 -7.98 3.23 4.46
CA SER A 25 -8.51 3.85 5.68
C SER A 25 -9.57 4.89 5.33
N PHE A 26 -9.25 5.79 4.40
CA PHE A 26 -10.20 6.81 3.93
C PHE A 26 -11.43 6.21 3.22
N ALA A 27 -11.25 5.15 2.44
CA ALA A 27 -12.36 4.48 1.76
C ALA A 27 -13.29 3.76 2.75
N VAL A 28 -12.76 3.17 3.82
CA VAL A 28 -13.55 2.58 4.93
C VAL A 28 -14.36 3.67 5.62
N GLU A 29 -13.74 4.78 6.01
CA GLU A 29 -14.44 5.91 6.66
C GLU A 29 -15.51 6.53 5.77
N SER A 30 -15.29 6.53 4.46
CA SER A 30 -16.24 7.04 3.46
C SER A 30 -17.26 6.01 2.98
N PHE A 31 -17.32 4.81 3.59
CA PHE A 31 -18.22 3.71 3.21
C PHE A 31 -18.11 3.26 1.73
N ARG A 32 -16.94 3.45 1.10
CA ARG A 32 -16.66 3.04 -0.29
C ARG A 32 -15.96 1.68 -0.33
N PHE A 33 -16.66 0.63 0.09
CA PHE A 33 -16.07 -0.72 0.22
C PHE A 33 -15.60 -1.34 -1.11
N ASN A 34 -16.22 -0.97 -2.23
CA ASN A 34 -15.73 -1.36 -3.55
C ASN A 34 -14.31 -0.79 -3.83
N VAL A 35 -14.03 0.42 -3.36
CA VAL A 35 -12.70 1.04 -3.46
C VAL A 35 -11.72 0.35 -2.51
N VAL A 36 -12.16 -0.04 -1.31
CA VAL A 36 -11.33 -0.83 -0.38
C VAL A 36 -10.84 -2.11 -1.06
N VAL A 37 -11.73 -2.88 -1.68
CA VAL A 37 -11.37 -4.11 -2.39
C VAL A 37 -10.39 -3.83 -3.53
N ALA A 38 -10.62 -2.77 -4.32
CA ALA A 38 -9.72 -2.38 -5.40
C ALA A 38 -8.30 -2.06 -4.88
N ARG A 39 -8.18 -1.31 -3.78
CA ARG A 39 -6.87 -0.99 -3.18
C ARG A 39 -6.17 -2.21 -2.59
N ILE A 40 -6.91 -3.14 -2.01
CA ILE A 40 -6.36 -4.43 -1.56
C ILE A 40 -5.79 -5.20 -2.76
N MET A 41 -6.53 -5.29 -3.88
CA MET A 41 -6.05 -5.97 -5.09
C MET A 41 -4.79 -5.31 -5.68
N GLU A 42 -4.74 -3.98 -5.72
CA GLU A 42 -3.56 -3.24 -6.15
C GLU A 42 -2.34 -3.54 -5.27
N LEU A 43 -2.51 -3.55 -3.94
CA LEU A 43 -1.43 -3.88 -3.01
C LEU A 43 -0.95 -5.33 -3.17
N VAL A 44 -1.86 -6.28 -3.34
CA VAL A 44 -1.51 -7.69 -3.63
C VAL A 44 -0.68 -7.79 -4.91
N ASN A 45 -1.07 -7.08 -5.97
CA ASN A 45 -0.32 -7.06 -7.23
C ASN A 45 1.06 -6.44 -7.07
N ALA A 46 1.19 -5.35 -6.30
CA ALA A 46 2.47 -4.70 -6.01
C ALA A 46 3.40 -5.63 -5.23
N ALA A 47 2.89 -6.27 -4.16
CA ALA A 47 3.64 -7.26 -3.39
C ALA A 47 4.08 -8.44 -4.26
N ARG A 48 3.17 -9.01 -5.07
CA ARG A 48 3.50 -10.10 -6.00
C ARG A 48 4.59 -9.72 -6.99
N LYS A 49 4.54 -8.50 -7.54
CA LYS A 49 5.58 -8.00 -8.45
C LYS A 49 6.93 -7.86 -7.74
N ALA A 50 6.95 -7.36 -6.50
CA ALA A 50 8.17 -7.26 -5.71
C ALA A 50 8.78 -8.63 -5.38
N VAL A 51 7.93 -9.65 -5.17
CA VAL A 51 8.38 -11.05 -4.98
C VAL A 51 8.92 -11.65 -6.27
N ASP A 52 8.19 -11.55 -7.38
CA ASP A 52 8.52 -12.24 -8.64
C ASP A 52 9.70 -11.58 -9.38
N SER A 53 9.89 -10.27 -9.23
CA SER A 53 10.85 -9.49 -10.04
C SER A 53 11.75 -8.56 -9.23
N GLY A 54 11.69 -8.59 -7.90
CA GLY A 54 12.39 -7.67 -7.02
C GLY A 54 13.09 -8.35 -5.86
N VAL A 55 12.85 -7.82 -4.67
CA VAL A 55 13.50 -8.18 -3.40
C VAL A 55 13.17 -9.59 -2.88
N GLY A 56 12.19 -10.26 -3.49
CA GLY A 56 11.83 -11.64 -3.17
C GLY A 56 10.90 -11.77 -1.96
N PRO A 57 10.47 -13.00 -1.63
CA PRO A 57 9.40 -13.25 -0.66
C PRO A 57 9.81 -13.04 0.81
N SER A 58 11.11 -13.00 1.10
CA SER A 58 11.63 -12.85 2.47
C SER A 58 11.87 -11.40 2.89
N ASP A 59 11.61 -10.44 2.00
CA ASP A 59 11.84 -9.03 2.28
C ASP A 59 10.85 -8.48 3.33
N ALA A 60 11.34 -7.58 4.18
CA ALA A 60 10.54 -7.01 5.26
C ALA A 60 9.39 -6.12 4.74
N ALA A 61 9.54 -5.47 3.58
CA ALA A 61 8.47 -4.68 2.96
C ALA A 61 7.37 -5.58 2.38
N VAL A 62 7.72 -6.75 1.85
CA VAL A 62 6.73 -7.75 1.42
C VAL A 62 5.93 -8.22 2.62
N ARG A 63 6.61 -8.44 3.75
CA ARG A 63 5.94 -8.79 5.00
C ARG A 63 4.97 -7.69 5.46
N GLU A 64 5.39 -6.43 5.48
CA GLU A 64 4.55 -5.27 5.82
C GLU A 64 3.31 -5.19 4.91
N ALA A 65 3.51 -5.32 3.59
CA ALA A 65 2.42 -5.29 2.61
C ALA A 65 1.38 -6.39 2.85
N VAL A 66 1.82 -7.63 3.08
CA VAL A 66 0.92 -8.77 3.26
C VAL A 66 0.18 -8.70 4.61
N GLU A 67 0.80 -8.16 5.65
CA GLU A 67 0.12 -7.89 6.93
C GLU A 67 -0.99 -6.84 6.78
N ILE A 68 -0.72 -5.76 6.04
CA ILE A 68 -1.73 -4.74 5.71
C ILE A 68 -2.89 -5.35 4.92
N VAL A 69 -2.59 -6.23 3.96
CA VAL A 69 -3.61 -6.97 3.19
C VAL A 69 -4.47 -7.83 4.12
N ALA A 70 -3.87 -8.64 5.00
CA ALA A 70 -4.61 -9.51 5.91
C ALA A 70 -5.58 -8.70 6.79
N ILE A 71 -5.09 -7.63 7.42
CA ILE A 71 -5.91 -6.78 8.30
C ILE A 71 -7.02 -6.08 7.50
N SER A 72 -6.70 -5.50 6.34
CA SER A 72 -7.69 -4.79 5.52
C SER A 72 -8.76 -5.74 4.94
N LEU A 73 -8.33 -6.94 4.53
CA LEU A 73 -9.21 -7.97 3.98
C LEU A 73 -10.18 -8.52 5.04
N SER A 74 -9.81 -8.47 6.33
CA SER A 74 -10.67 -8.95 7.42
C SER A 74 -12.05 -8.28 7.46
N LEU A 75 -12.17 -7.05 6.92
CA LEU A 75 -13.43 -6.31 6.81
C LEU A 75 -14.40 -6.89 5.78
N ILE A 76 -13.91 -7.68 4.81
CA ILE A 76 -14.69 -8.20 3.68
C ILE A 76 -14.72 -9.74 3.68
N ALA A 77 -13.57 -10.38 3.93
CA ALA A 77 -13.38 -11.82 3.91
C ALA A 77 -12.63 -12.28 5.19
N PRO A 78 -13.30 -12.24 6.37
CA PRO A 78 -12.65 -12.48 7.65
C PRO A 78 -12.01 -13.87 7.76
N TYR A 79 -12.64 -14.92 7.24
CA TYR A 79 -12.10 -16.28 7.32
C TYR A 79 -10.80 -16.45 6.53
N ALA A 80 -10.71 -15.86 5.34
CA ALA A 80 -9.48 -15.88 4.54
C ALA A 80 -8.38 -15.03 5.20
N ALA A 81 -8.75 -13.91 5.79
CA ALA A 81 -7.82 -13.07 6.54
C ALA A 81 -7.26 -13.78 7.79
N GLU A 82 -8.08 -14.56 8.51
CA GLU A 82 -7.63 -15.35 9.66
C GLU A 82 -6.61 -16.41 9.25
N GLU A 83 -6.91 -17.19 8.20
CA GLU A 83 -5.96 -18.20 7.70
C GLU A 83 -4.65 -17.54 7.23
N MET A 84 -4.73 -16.41 6.53
CA MET A 84 -3.54 -15.64 6.16
C MET A 84 -2.75 -15.19 7.40
N TRP A 85 -3.42 -14.68 8.43
CA TRP A 85 -2.80 -14.19 9.67
C TRP A 85 -2.08 -15.30 10.44
N GLU A 86 -2.69 -16.48 10.52
CA GLU A 86 -2.09 -17.69 11.10
C GLU A 86 -0.87 -18.16 10.29
N VAL A 87 -0.97 -18.19 8.96
CA VAL A 87 0.16 -18.56 8.07
C VAL A 87 1.33 -17.57 8.21
N LEU A 88 1.04 -16.29 8.47
CA LEU A 88 2.07 -15.31 8.78
C LEU A 88 2.72 -15.56 10.16
N GLY A 89 2.19 -16.46 10.98
CA GLY A 89 2.70 -16.80 12.31
C GLY A 89 2.25 -15.84 13.39
N HIS A 90 1.17 -15.08 13.16
CA HIS A 90 0.61 -14.19 14.17
C HIS A 90 -0.47 -14.87 14.99
N GLU A 91 -0.46 -14.58 16.29
CA GLU A 91 -1.53 -14.90 17.24
C GLU A 91 -1.73 -13.70 18.16
N PRO A 92 -2.95 -13.44 18.69
CA PRO A 92 -4.21 -14.14 18.41
C PRO A 92 -4.84 -13.68 17.08
N SER A 93 -6.12 -14.00 16.86
CA SER A 93 -6.95 -13.64 15.69
C SER A 93 -6.69 -12.24 15.10
N VAL A 94 -6.79 -12.14 13.77
CA VAL A 94 -6.59 -10.87 13.03
C VAL A 94 -7.53 -9.76 13.50
N ALA A 95 -8.71 -10.12 14.03
CA ALA A 95 -9.66 -9.16 14.60
C ALA A 95 -9.12 -8.40 15.83
N ARG A 96 -8.04 -8.90 16.45
CA ARG A 96 -7.38 -8.25 17.60
C ARG A 96 -6.08 -7.55 17.23
N ALA A 97 -5.66 -7.59 15.96
CA ALA A 97 -4.43 -6.95 15.49
C ALA A 97 -4.48 -5.41 15.57
N GLY A 98 -5.69 -4.83 15.58
CA GLY A 98 -5.88 -3.39 15.46
C GLY A 98 -5.65 -2.89 14.03
N TRP A 99 -5.83 -1.58 13.81
CA TRP A 99 -5.58 -0.98 12.50
C TRP A 99 -4.12 -0.51 12.41
N PRO A 100 -3.39 -0.80 11.32
CA PRO A 100 -1.99 -0.37 11.19
C PRO A 100 -1.89 1.14 11.08
N SER A 101 -0.80 1.71 11.61
CA SER A 101 -0.53 3.14 11.51
C SER A 101 0.19 3.48 10.21
N VAL A 102 -0.27 4.53 9.53
CA VAL A 102 0.40 5.07 8.36
C VAL A 102 1.56 5.96 8.80
N ASP A 103 2.78 5.62 8.42
CA ASP A 103 3.94 6.54 8.49
C ASP A 103 3.80 7.66 7.43
N PRO A 104 3.61 8.94 7.84
CA PRO A 104 3.47 10.05 6.91
C PRO A 104 4.71 10.29 6.06
N LYS A 105 5.90 9.89 6.52
CA LYS A 105 7.16 10.05 5.75
C LYS A 105 7.20 9.16 4.52
N LEU A 106 6.41 8.08 4.49
CA LEU A 106 6.31 7.18 3.35
C LEU A 106 5.20 7.59 2.37
N LEU A 107 4.43 8.64 2.70
CA LEU A 107 3.43 9.21 1.81
C LEU A 107 3.99 10.33 0.92
N THR A 108 5.19 10.82 1.20
CA THR A 108 5.83 11.84 0.36
C THR A 108 6.26 11.22 -0.95
N GLN A 109 5.77 11.77 -2.06
CA GLN A 109 6.22 11.40 -3.39
C GLN A 109 7.43 12.25 -3.76
N ASP A 110 8.49 11.65 -4.26
CA ASP A 110 9.68 12.38 -4.72
C ASP A 110 9.41 13.10 -6.06
N SER A 111 8.43 12.62 -6.82
CA SER A 111 7.94 13.22 -8.07
C SER A 111 6.44 13.02 -8.25
N VAL A 112 5.79 13.98 -8.90
CA VAL A 112 4.40 13.92 -9.36
C VAL A 112 4.35 14.03 -10.88
N THR A 113 3.42 13.31 -11.52
CA THR A 113 3.23 13.41 -12.97
C THR A 113 2.41 14.65 -13.32
N ALA A 114 3.06 15.70 -13.84
CA ALA A 114 2.38 16.86 -14.43
C ALA A 114 1.85 16.52 -15.83
N ILE A 115 0.56 16.80 -16.07
CA ILE A 115 -0.11 16.57 -17.35
C ILE A 115 -0.28 17.90 -18.09
N PHE A 116 0.44 18.06 -19.20
CA PHE A 116 0.28 19.24 -20.06
C PHE A 116 -0.82 19.00 -21.08
N GLN A 117 -1.83 19.86 -21.06
CA GLN A 117 -2.96 19.82 -21.99
C GLN A 117 -3.04 21.11 -22.79
N ILE A 118 -3.27 20.98 -24.10
CA ILE A 118 -3.53 22.13 -25.00
C ILE A 118 -4.89 21.88 -25.66
N ASN A 119 -5.83 22.81 -25.46
CA ASN A 119 -7.20 22.72 -25.97
C ASN A 119 -7.89 21.39 -25.59
N GLY A 120 -7.74 20.96 -24.34
CA GLY A 120 -8.34 19.72 -23.81
C GLY A 120 -7.71 18.42 -24.32
N LYS A 121 -6.66 18.48 -25.15
CA LYS A 121 -5.89 17.30 -25.59
C LYS A 121 -4.60 17.19 -24.79
N ILE A 122 -4.35 16.02 -24.20
CA ILE A 122 -3.08 15.70 -23.52
C ILE A 122 -1.95 15.72 -24.55
N LYS A 123 -0.90 16.49 -24.27
CA LYS A 123 0.28 16.65 -25.14
C LYS A 123 1.52 15.96 -24.58
N SER A 124 1.72 16.05 -23.27
CA SER A 124 2.85 15.39 -22.60
C SER A 124 2.51 15.08 -21.15
N ARG A 125 3.32 14.18 -20.58
CA ARG A 125 3.36 13.84 -19.16
C ARG A 125 4.82 13.98 -18.72
N VAL A 126 5.08 14.75 -17.67
CA VAL A 126 6.44 15.01 -17.17
C VAL A 126 6.46 14.75 -15.67
N GLU A 127 7.49 14.08 -15.18
CA GLU A 127 7.74 13.93 -13.75
C GLU A 127 8.38 15.22 -13.23
N VAL A 128 7.71 15.86 -12.27
CA VAL A 128 8.18 17.10 -11.63
C VAL A 128 8.21 16.93 -10.12
N SER A 129 9.01 17.75 -9.43
CA SER A 129 8.95 17.78 -7.96
C SER A 129 7.55 18.20 -7.49
N PRO A 130 7.01 17.64 -6.39
CA PRO A 130 5.75 18.10 -5.80
C PRO A 130 5.78 19.58 -5.41
N ASP A 131 6.98 20.12 -5.16
CA ASP A 131 7.20 21.51 -4.73
C ASP A 131 7.44 22.48 -5.89
N ILE A 132 7.26 22.03 -7.15
CA ILE A 132 7.43 22.89 -8.32
C ILE A 132 6.38 24.00 -8.32
N THR A 133 6.84 25.24 -8.56
CA THR A 133 5.96 26.41 -8.69
C THR A 133 5.66 26.69 -10.17
N ASP A 134 4.61 27.48 -10.44
CA ASP A 134 4.16 27.84 -11.80
C ASP A 134 5.23 28.60 -12.65
N GLU A 135 6.35 28.98 -12.05
CA GLU A 135 7.36 29.88 -12.63
C GLU A 135 8.62 29.16 -13.17
N ALA A 136 8.62 27.82 -13.21
CA ALA A 136 9.76 26.99 -13.64
C ALA A 136 9.74 26.61 -15.13
#